data_AF-A0A2N7HQ61-F1
#
_entry.id   AF-A0A2N7HQ61-F1
#
_cell.length_a   1.000
_cell.length_b   1.000
_cell.length_c   1.000
_cell.angle_alpha   90.00
_cell.angle_beta   90.00
_cell.angle_gamma   90.00
#
_symmetry.space_group_name_H-M   'P 1'
#
loop_
_entity.id
_entity.type
_entity.pdbx_description
1 polymer ?
#
loop_
_entity_poly.entity_id
_entity_poly.type
_entity_poly.pdbx_seq_one_letter_code
_entity_poly.pdbx_strand_id
1 'polypeptide(L)'
;MPVINNVDVVAETDPAKIKDALVRQLYSPVRWTEGVQAMNEQGVEKLLELGPGKVLTGLTKRIVKTMTAAAVNDTASLEAAK
;
A
#
# COMPACT_ATOMS: atom_id res chain seq x y z
N MET A 1 -7.28 -8.87 -8.48
CA MET A 1 -6.22 -7.98 -7.93
C MET A 1 -6.22 -8.15 -6.42
N PRO A 2 -5.11 -8.57 -5.81
CA PRO A 2 -5.01 -8.72 -4.37
C PRO A 2 -5.04 -7.35 -3.67
N VAL A 3 -5.61 -7.30 -2.46
CA VAL A 3 -5.60 -6.10 -1.60
C VAL A 3 -5.13 -6.52 -0.21
N ILE A 4 -3.92 -6.09 0.18
CA ILE A 4 -3.39 -6.34 1.51
C ILE A 4 -4.12 -5.41 2.49
N ASN A 5 -4.87 -5.99 3.43
CA ASN A 5 -5.64 -5.20 4.39
C ASN A 5 -4.76 -4.67 5.54
N ASN A 6 -5.19 -3.56 6.17
CA ASN A 6 -4.39 -2.84 7.17
C ASN A 6 -4.33 -3.51 8.55
N VAL A 7 -5.29 -4.37 8.89
CA VAL A 7 -5.44 -4.93 10.24
C VAL A 7 -4.69 -6.26 10.38
N ASP A 8 -4.74 -7.10 9.35
CA ASP A 8 -4.17 -8.45 9.36
C ASP A 8 -2.91 -8.56 8.50
N VAL A 9 -2.69 -7.63 7.56
CA VAL A 9 -1.60 -7.70 6.56
C VAL A 9 -1.76 -8.92 5.64
N VAL A 10 -3.00 -9.18 5.23
CA VAL A 10 -3.38 -10.34 4.40
C VAL A 10 -4.13 -9.87 3.15
N ALA A 11 -3.85 -10.52 2.02
CA ALA A 11 -4.62 -10.39 0.79
C ALA A 11 -5.84 -11.32 0.81
N GLU A 12 -6.91 -10.89 1.48
CA GLU A 12 -8.13 -11.69 1.60
C GLU A 12 -8.94 -11.75 0.30
N THR A 13 -9.56 -12.90 0.05
CA THR A 13 -10.41 -13.13 -1.13
C THR A 13 -11.88 -13.39 -0.77
N ASP A 14 -12.18 -13.72 0.49
CA ASP A 14 -13.54 -13.93 0.97
C ASP A 14 -14.21 -12.58 1.28
N PRO A 15 -15.31 -12.21 0.60
CA PRO A 15 -16.03 -10.96 0.86
C PRO A 15 -16.49 -10.77 2.31
N ALA A 16 -16.83 -11.85 3.02
CA ALA A 16 -17.24 -11.77 4.43
C ALA A 16 -16.05 -11.33 5.31
N LYS A 17 -14.87 -11.91 5.08
CA LYS A 17 -13.64 -11.55 5.81
C LYS A 17 -13.13 -10.16 5.46
N ILE A 18 -13.29 -9.73 4.20
CA ILE A 18 -12.95 -8.36 3.79
C ILE A 18 -13.81 -7.35 4.56
N LYS A 19 -15.12 -7.58 4.67
CA LYS A 19 -16.02 -6.70 5.44
C LYS A 19 -15.64 -6.67 6.93
N ASP A 20 -15.35 -7.83 7.51
CA ASP A 20 -14.88 -7.92 8.89
C ASP A 20 -13.57 -7.14 9.10
N ALA A 21 -12.59 -7.28 8.21
CA ALA A 21 -11.33 -6.53 8.27
C ALA A 21 -11.56 -5.01 8.21
N LEU A 22 -12.50 -4.53 7.37
CA LEU A 22 -12.86 -3.11 7.30
C LEU A 22 -13.51 -2.60 8.60
N VAL A 23 -14.36 -3.42 9.24
CA VAL A 23 -14.96 -3.06 10.53
C VAL A 23 -13.88 -2.97 11.61
N ARG A 24 -13.01 -3.99 11.69
CA ARG A 24 -11.91 -4.02 12.67
C ARG A 24 -10.91 -2.90 12.47
N GLN A 25 -10.64 -2.52 11.23
CA GLN A 25 -9.74 -1.42 10.89
C GLN A 25 -10.15 -0.09 11.56
N LEU A 26 -11.43 0.12 11.87
CA LEU A 26 -11.90 1.36 12.49
C LEU A 26 -11.36 1.57 13.92
N TYR A 27 -11.02 0.49 14.63
CA TYR A 27 -10.53 0.53 16.01
C TYR A 27 -9.20 -0.23 16.22
N SER A 28 -8.59 -0.71 15.14
CA SER A 28 -7.31 -1.40 15.15
C SER A 28 -6.21 -0.52 14.55
N PRO A 29 -4.95 -0.69 14.95
CA PRO A 29 -3.84 0.07 14.36
C PRO A 29 -3.70 -0.22 12.86
N VAL A 30 -3.32 0.80 12.09
CA VAL A 30 -2.98 0.65 10.67
C VAL A 30 -1.55 0.15 10.55
N ARG A 31 -1.37 -1.11 10.14
CA ARG A 31 -0.06 -1.79 10.05
C ARG A 31 0.66 -1.51 8.72
N TRP A 32 0.82 -0.23 8.38
CA TRP A 32 1.36 0.19 7.07
C TRP A 32 2.80 -0.29 6.81
N THR A 33 3.69 -0.19 7.80
CA THR A 33 5.09 -0.67 7.68
C THR A 33 5.14 -2.14 7.30
N GLU A 34 4.33 -2.96 7.97
CA GLU A 34 4.25 -4.39 7.70
C GLU A 34 3.64 -4.67 6.33
N GLY A 35 2.62 -3.91 5.92
CA GLY A 35 2.05 -3.99 4.57
C GLY A 35 3.08 -3.75 3.46
N VAL A 36 3.92 -2.72 3.59
CA VAL A 36 4.99 -2.43 2.61
C VAL A 36 6.06 -3.54 2.61
N GLN A 37 6.43 -4.06 3.79
CA GLN A 37 7.36 -5.19 3.89
C GLN A 37 6.81 -6.45 3.21
N ALA A 38 5.53 -6.78 3.44
CA ALA A 38 4.87 -7.91 2.80
C ALA A 38 4.81 -7.77 1.26
N MET A 39 4.60 -6.55 0.74
CA MET A 39 4.68 -6.29 -0.70
C MET A 39 6.10 -6.54 -1.25
N ASN A 40 7.12 -6.06 -0.55
CA ASN A 40 8.52 -6.30 -0.94
C ASN A 40 8.89 -7.78 -0.92
N GLU A 41 8.44 -8.54 0.09
CA GLU A 41 8.65 -9.98 0.19
C GLU A 41 7.98 -10.76 -0.95
N GLN A 42 6.89 -10.22 -1.51
CA GLN A 42 6.23 -10.75 -2.71
C GLN A 42 6.90 -10.31 -4.02
N GLY A 43 8.06 -9.62 -3.95
CA GLY A 43 8.82 -9.19 -5.12
C GLY A 43 8.37 -7.86 -5.73
N VAL A 44 7.56 -7.07 -5.04
CA VAL A 44 7.20 -5.72 -5.51
C VAL A 44 8.42 -4.80 -5.35
N GLU A 45 8.84 -4.16 -6.44
CA GLU A 45 10.02 -3.28 -6.46
C GLU A 45 9.66 -1.77 -6.50
N LYS A 46 8.45 -1.44 -6.94
CA LYS A 46 7.99 -0.07 -7.15
C LYS A 46 6.56 0.12 -6.63
N LEU A 47 6.35 1.12 -5.77
CA LEU A 47 5.01 1.56 -5.35
C LEU A 47 4.60 2.85 -6.06
N LEU A 48 3.36 2.88 -6.55
CA LEU A 48 2.73 4.09 -7.08
C LEU A 48 1.71 4.59 -6.06
N GLU A 49 1.93 5.79 -5.51
CA GLU A 49 0.97 6.46 -4.63
C GLU A 49 -0.07 7.18 -5.50
N LEU A 50 -1.27 6.61 -5.57
CA LEU A 50 -2.39 7.15 -6.34
C LEU A 50 -3.24 8.05 -5.42
N GLY A 51 -2.98 9.36 -5.45
CA GLY A 51 -3.66 10.31 -4.59
C GLY A 51 -2.89 11.62 -4.41
N PRO A 52 -3.51 12.67 -3.87
CA PRO A 52 -2.86 13.95 -3.69
C PRO A 52 -1.68 13.86 -2.71
N GLY A 53 -0.63 14.64 -2.98
CA GLY A 53 0.57 14.66 -2.14
C GLY A 53 1.57 13.55 -2.48
N LYS A 54 2.42 13.22 -1.50
CA LYS A 54 3.55 12.28 -1.64
C LYS A 54 3.93 11.60 -0.32
N VAL A 55 2.96 11.42 0.57
CA VAL A 55 3.20 10.98 1.96
C VAL A 55 3.64 9.52 1.96
N LEU A 56 2.88 8.64 1.29
CA LEU A 56 3.18 7.21 1.25
C LEU A 56 4.47 6.93 0.47
N THR A 57 4.76 7.72 -0.56
CA THR A 57 6.03 7.71 -1.29
C THR A 57 7.20 7.99 -0.35
N GLY A 58 7.06 8.99 0.53
CA GLY A 58 8.06 9.32 1.55
C GLY A 58 8.24 8.22 2.60
N LEU A 59 7.15 7.61 3.06
CA LEU A 59 7.18 6.51 4.02
C LEU A 59 7.85 5.26 3.44
N THR A 60 7.53 4.90 2.19
CA THR A 60 8.07 3.71 1.51
C THR A 60 9.60 3.68 1.55
N LYS A 61 10.24 4.82 1.21
CA LYS A 61 11.71 4.97 1.23
C LYS A 61 12.34 4.78 2.61
N ARG A 62 11.56 4.97 3.69
CA ARG A 62 12.00 4.76 5.07
C ARG A 62 11.78 3.32 5.55
N ILE A 63 10.77 2.64 5.01
CA ILE A 63 10.40 1.27 5.42
C ILE A 63 11.28 0.24 4.71
N VAL A 64 11.37 0.28 3.38
CA VAL A 64 12.21 -0.61 2.59
C VAL A 64 13.11 0.21 1.68
N LYS A 65 14.41 0.24 1.97
CA LYS A 65 15.39 1.08 1.25
C LYS A 65 15.62 0.67 -0.21
N THR A 66 15.36 -0.60 -0.53
CA THR A 66 15.54 -1.16 -1.88
C THR A 66 14.35 -0.90 -2.79
N MET A 67 13.18 -0.56 -2.25
CA MET A 67 12.00 -0.24 -3.05
C MET A 67 12.04 1.20 -3.56
N THR A 68 11.53 1.38 -4.77
CA THR A 68 11.27 2.70 -5.34
C THR A 68 9.81 3.09 -5.12
N ALA A 69 9.52 4.39 -5.09
CA ALA A 69 8.16 4.90 -4.99
C ALA A 69 8.00 6.22 -5.74
N ALA A 70 6.82 6.42 -6.34
CA ALA A 70 6.44 7.65 -7.04
C ALA A 70 4.97 7.98 -6.77
N ALA A 71 4.66 9.26 -6.61
CA ALA A 71 3.29 9.75 -6.53
C ALA A 71 2.75 10.04 -7.93
N VAL A 72 1.51 9.65 -8.18
CA VAL A 72 0.78 9.89 -9.43
C VAL A 72 -0.53 10.57 -9.08
N ASN A 73 -0.62 11.86 -9.42
CA ASN A 73 -1.71 12.73 -8.98
C ASN A 73 -2.13 13.79 -10.01
N ASP A 74 -1.52 13.79 -11.19
CA ASP A 74 -1.88 14.60 -12.34
C ASP A 74 -1.52 13.87 -13.64
N THR A 75 -1.82 14.46 -14.79
CA THR A 75 -1.52 13.87 -16.09
C THR A 75 -0.01 13.76 -16.34
N ALA A 76 0.79 14.74 -15.91
CA ALA A 76 2.24 14.73 -16.11
C ALA A 76 2.92 13.58 -15.34
N SER A 77 2.57 13.38 -14.08
CA SER A 77 3.05 12.29 -13.23
C SER A 77 2.55 10.92 -13.69
N LEU A 78 1.33 10.86 -14.27
CA LEU A 78 0.84 9.63 -14.91
C LEU A 78 1.68 9.26 -16.14
N GLU A 79 1.94 10.21 -17.04
CA GLU A 79 2.79 9.95 -18.21
C GLU A 79 4.22 9.55 -17.82
N ALA A 80 4.78 10.15 -16.75
CA ALA A 80 6.09 9.78 -16.24
C ALA A 80 6.14 8.41 -15.54
N ALA A 81 4.98 7.85 -15.15
CA ALA A 81 4.87 6.57 -14.48
C ALA A 81 4.58 5.39 -15.42
N LYS A 82 4.15 5.67 -16.66
CA LYS A 82 4.04 4.69 -17.75
C LYS A 82 5.40 4.10 -18.11
#